data_AF-A0A2N2FCA5-F1
#
_entry.id   AF-A0A2N2FCA5-F1
#
_cell.length_a   1.000
_cell.length_b   1.000
_cell.length_c   1.000
_cell.angle_alpha   90.00
_cell.angle_beta   90.00
_cell.angle_gamma   90.00
#
_symmetry.space_group_name_H-M   'P 1'
#
loop_
_entity.id
_entity.type
_entity.pdbx_description
1 polymer ?
#
loop_
_entity_poly.entity_id
_entity_poly.type
_entity_poly.pdbx_seq_one_letter_code
_entity_poly.pdbx_strand_id
1 'polypeptide(L)'
;MQSVPQFPAFKSIELSDRQVISDILRGHRPFTSELTFTNLFIWRKHFVLQWSVHEDWLCIIGKEDLCPRFAMGPIGPPGRAGTTRLLLEWLKEHTGDSGPCIERADERLALEISGKPGFLVEETREHFDYVYLTRDLIDLAGSKYRAKRNHINQFHRAVASYTYEELEERHVEECLALQERWCLLRRCEEDLNLQGEWDATKEILMNHR
;
A
#
# COMPACT_ATOMS: atom_id res chain seq x y z
N MET A 1 -21.70 15.45 -6.16
CA MET A 1 -21.08 14.12 -5.97
C MET A 1 -20.06 13.96 -7.07
N GLN A 2 -18.77 13.78 -6.76
CA GLN A 2 -17.81 13.43 -7.81
C GLN A 2 -18.22 12.06 -8.37
N SER A 3 -18.21 11.93 -9.69
CA SER A 3 -18.57 10.67 -10.35
C SER A 3 -17.51 9.61 -10.09
N VAL A 4 -17.96 8.39 -9.79
CA VAL A 4 -17.10 7.21 -9.73
C VAL A 4 -16.60 6.93 -11.15
N PRO A 5 -15.27 6.91 -11.41
CA PRO A 5 -14.72 6.57 -12.72
C PRO A 5 -15.18 5.17 -13.14
N GLN A 6 -15.62 5.03 -14.39
CA GLN A 6 -16.05 3.75 -14.97
C GLN A 6 -15.07 3.31 -16.04
N PHE A 7 -14.69 2.04 -16.04
CA PHE A 7 -13.76 1.49 -17.01
C PHE A 7 -14.30 1.69 -18.44
N PRO A 8 -13.46 2.13 -19.41
CA PRO A 8 -12.00 2.23 -19.36
C PRO A 8 -11.44 3.58 -18.86
N ALA A 9 -12.25 4.48 -18.30
CA ALA A 9 -11.78 5.76 -17.79
C ALA A 9 -11.16 5.61 -16.40
N PHE A 10 -9.90 6.02 -16.24
CA PHE A 10 -9.19 6.07 -14.97
C PHE A 10 -8.96 7.52 -14.54
N LYS A 11 -8.99 7.77 -13.22
CA LYS A 11 -8.57 9.05 -12.64
C LYS A 11 -7.58 8.84 -11.50
N SER A 12 -6.76 9.85 -11.24
CA SER A 12 -5.87 9.86 -10.08
C SER A 12 -6.68 9.83 -8.78
N ILE A 13 -6.09 9.24 -7.73
CA ILE A 13 -6.72 9.15 -6.42
C ILE A 13 -6.71 10.52 -5.73
N GLU A 14 -7.86 10.98 -5.24
CA GLU A 14 -7.99 12.24 -4.50
C GLU A 14 -8.51 12.02 -3.07
N LEU A 15 -8.33 12.99 -2.18
CA LEU A 15 -8.87 12.92 -0.81
C LEU A 15 -10.40 12.75 -0.79
N SER A 16 -11.09 13.35 -1.76
CA SER A 16 -12.53 13.22 -1.94
C SER A 16 -12.98 11.80 -2.28
N ASP A 17 -12.08 10.94 -2.77
CA ASP A 17 -12.37 9.54 -3.07
C ASP A 17 -12.33 8.64 -1.83
N ARG A 18 -11.89 9.17 -0.68
CA ARG A 18 -11.68 8.42 0.57
C ARG A 18 -12.85 7.54 0.93
N GLN A 19 -14.05 8.11 0.97
CA GLN A 19 -15.24 7.39 1.41
C GLN A 19 -15.55 6.22 0.46
N VAL A 20 -15.58 6.47 -0.84
CA VAL A 20 -15.95 5.48 -1.85
C VAL A 20 -14.96 4.32 -1.87
N ILE A 21 -13.67 4.61 -1.96
CA ILE A 21 -12.63 3.58 -1.99
C ILE A 21 -12.61 2.81 -0.67
N SER A 22 -12.71 3.48 0.48
CA SER A 22 -12.72 2.82 1.79
C SER A 22 -13.90 1.88 1.96
N ASP A 23 -15.08 2.25 1.46
CA ASP A 23 -16.27 1.40 1.55
C ASP A 23 -16.14 0.14 0.69
N ILE A 24 -15.61 0.26 -0.54
CA ILE A 24 -15.33 -0.91 -1.40
C ILE A 24 -14.31 -1.84 -0.74
N LEU A 25 -13.20 -1.29 -0.24
CA LEU A 25 -12.14 -2.07 0.42
C LEU A 25 -12.67 -2.75 1.69
N ARG A 26 -13.48 -2.05 2.50
CA ARG A 26 -14.10 -2.63 3.71
C ARG A 26 -15.08 -3.76 3.37
N GLY A 27 -15.83 -3.63 2.27
CA GLY A 27 -16.77 -4.65 1.80
C GLY A 27 -16.07 -5.96 1.43
N HIS A 28 -14.88 -5.89 0.86
CA HIS A 28 -14.16 -7.06 0.32
C HIS A 28 -13.03 -7.58 1.21
N ARG A 29 -12.57 -6.76 2.18
CA ARG A 29 -11.52 -7.10 3.15
C ARG A 29 -10.28 -7.71 2.45
N PRO A 30 -9.55 -6.92 1.65
CA PRO A 30 -8.26 -7.35 1.14
C PRO A 30 -7.31 -7.63 2.30
N PHE A 31 -6.43 -8.62 2.13
CA PHE A 31 -5.39 -8.96 3.12
C PHE A 31 -4.11 -8.16 2.91
N THR A 32 -3.85 -7.70 1.69
CA THR A 32 -2.63 -6.99 1.31
C THR A 32 -2.57 -5.59 1.95
N SER A 33 -1.43 -5.24 2.52
CA SER A 33 -1.25 -4.00 3.29
C SER A 33 -1.39 -2.73 2.45
N GLU A 34 -1.08 -2.78 1.14
CA GLU A 34 -1.21 -1.66 0.21
C GLU A 34 -2.67 -1.27 -0.04
N LEU A 35 -3.61 -2.21 0.15
CA LEU A 35 -5.03 -2.02 -0.15
C LEU A 35 -5.79 -1.36 1.01
N THR A 36 -5.27 -0.22 1.45
CA THR A 36 -5.96 0.76 2.31
C THR A 36 -6.05 2.10 1.58
N PHE A 37 -7.08 2.91 1.83
CA PHE A 37 -7.15 4.24 1.21
C PHE A 37 -5.92 5.08 1.54
N THR A 38 -5.43 5.01 2.79
CA THR A 38 -4.23 5.75 3.22
C THR A 38 -3.02 5.38 2.37
N ASN A 39 -2.70 4.08 2.21
CA ASN A 39 -1.56 3.65 1.41
C ASN A 39 -1.73 4.03 -0.07
N LEU A 40 -2.90 3.76 -0.65
CA LEU A 40 -3.20 4.16 -2.02
C LEU A 40 -3.05 5.67 -2.23
N PHE A 41 -3.47 6.48 -1.28
CA PHE A 41 -3.39 7.94 -1.38
C PHE A 41 -1.96 8.46 -1.23
N ILE A 42 -1.20 8.04 -0.21
CA ILE A 42 0.14 8.58 0.03
C ILE A 42 1.14 8.16 -1.06
N TRP A 43 0.99 6.97 -1.61
CA TRP A 43 1.86 6.44 -2.68
C TRP A 43 1.40 6.83 -4.08
N ARG A 44 0.26 7.52 -4.23
CA ARG A 44 -0.34 7.82 -5.54
C ARG A 44 0.56 8.63 -6.47
N LYS A 45 1.41 9.51 -5.93
CA LYS A 45 2.28 10.37 -6.74
C LYS A 45 3.48 9.58 -7.24
N HIS A 46 4.07 8.77 -6.35
CA HIS A 46 5.21 7.93 -6.65
C HIS A 46 4.88 6.90 -7.74
N PHE A 47 3.83 6.09 -7.53
CA PHE A 47 3.41 5.09 -8.52
C PHE A 47 2.41 5.60 -9.57
N VAL A 48 2.08 6.90 -9.56
CA VAL A 48 1.04 7.51 -10.42
C VAL A 48 -0.25 6.69 -10.38
N LEU A 49 -0.71 6.34 -9.16
CA LEU A 49 -1.87 5.46 -8.98
C LEU A 49 -3.14 6.10 -9.50
N GLN A 50 -3.87 5.33 -10.29
CA GLN A 50 -5.17 5.69 -10.82
C GLN A 50 -6.18 4.58 -10.53
N TRP A 51 -7.45 4.95 -10.44
CA TRP A 51 -8.53 4.01 -10.14
C TRP A 51 -9.70 4.15 -11.10
N SER A 52 -10.42 3.03 -11.25
CA SER A 52 -11.64 2.89 -12.04
C SER A 52 -12.51 1.78 -11.45
N VAL A 53 -13.78 1.72 -11.84
CA VAL A 53 -14.68 0.62 -11.50
C VAL A 53 -15.11 -0.08 -12.80
N HIS A 54 -14.99 -1.40 -12.83
CA HIS A 54 -15.53 -2.25 -13.88
C HIS A 54 -16.53 -3.22 -13.25
N GLU A 55 -17.81 -3.06 -13.56
CA GLU A 55 -18.91 -3.79 -12.90
C GLU A 55 -18.79 -3.68 -11.37
N ASP A 56 -18.56 -4.79 -10.67
CA ASP A 56 -18.42 -4.83 -9.20
C ASP A 56 -16.95 -4.81 -8.72
N TRP A 57 -15.98 -4.60 -9.62
CA TRP A 57 -14.55 -4.61 -9.30
C TRP A 57 -13.93 -3.21 -9.34
N LEU A 58 -13.28 -2.84 -8.25
CA LEU A 58 -12.32 -1.74 -8.21
C LEU A 58 -11.02 -2.16 -8.89
N CYS A 59 -10.63 -1.41 -9.92
CA CYS A 59 -9.40 -1.58 -10.67
C CYS A 59 -8.44 -0.45 -10.29
N ILE A 60 -7.20 -0.81 -9.92
CA ILE A 60 -6.14 0.14 -9.61
C ILE A 60 -4.95 -0.16 -10.51
N ILE A 61 -4.46 0.88 -11.18
CA ILE A 61 -3.28 0.82 -12.04
C ILE A 61 -2.21 1.79 -11.52
N GLY A 62 -0.96 1.50 -11.83
CA GLY A 62 0.17 2.33 -11.51
C GLY A 62 1.30 2.16 -12.52
N LYS A 63 2.43 2.78 -12.21
CA LYS A 63 3.70 2.60 -12.92
C LYS A 63 4.83 2.58 -11.91
N GLU A 64 5.87 1.83 -12.21
CA GLU A 64 7.13 1.83 -11.47
C GLU A 64 8.28 2.06 -12.46
N ASP A 65 9.42 2.60 -12.03
CA ASP A 65 10.50 2.95 -12.96
C ASP A 65 11.04 1.73 -13.74
N LEU A 66 10.95 0.52 -13.16
CA LEU A 66 11.36 -0.74 -13.78
C LEU A 66 10.19 -1.53 -14.42
N CYS A 67 8.93 -1.17 -14.12
CA CYS A 67 7.74 -1.78 -14.70
C CYS A 67 6.86 -0.68 -15.34
N PRO A 68 6.88 -0.55 -16.69
CA PRO A 68 6.35 0.63 -17.36
C PRO A 68 4.89 0.92 -17.04
N ARG A 69 4.03 -0.11 -16.82
CA ARG A 69 2.78 -0.04 -16.01
C ARG A 69 2.38 -1.38 -15.40
N PHE A 70 1.94 -1.36 -14.15
CA PHE A 70 1.35 -2.50 -13.46
C PHE A 70 -0.12 -2.25 -13.08
N ALA A 71 -0.83 -3.31 -12.74
CA ALA A 71 -2.09 -3.24 -12.03
C ALA A 71 -2.01 -3.94 -10.67
N MET A 72 -2.81 -3.50 -9.71
CA MET A 72 -3.09 -4.32 -8.53
C MET A 72 -4.19 -5.33 -8.86
N GLY A 73 -4.27 -6.41 -8.08
CA GLY A 73 -5.34 -7.39 -8.24
C GLY A 73 -6.73 -6.72 -8.14
N PRO A 74 -7.68 -6.97 -9.06
CA PRO A 74 -9.01 -6.39 -8.98
C PRO A 74 -9.67 -6.68 -7.62
N ILE A 75 -10.29 -5.67 -7.02
CA ILE A 75 -10.91 -5.78 -5.70
C ILE A 75 -12.42 -5.82 -5.89
N GLY A 76 -13.03 -6.97 -5.62
CA GLY A 76 -14.45 -7.20 -5.84
C GLY A 76 -14.83 -8.63 -5.47
N PRO A 77 -16.01 -9.11 -5.90
CA PRO A 77 -16.43 -10.49 -5.65
C PRO A 77 -15.48 -11.52 -6.29
N PRO A 78 -15.50 -12.79 -5.83
CA PRO A 78 -14.70 -13.87 -6.43
C PRO A 78 -15.00 -14.06 -7.93
N GLY A 79 -14.04 -14.62 -8.67
CA GLY A 79 -14.17 -14.80 -10.12
C GLY A 79 -13.48 -13.70 -10.91
N ARG A 80 -12.33 -13.23 -10.40
CA ARG A 80 -11.61 -12.06 -10.91
C ARG A 80 -10.86 -12.30 -12.22
N ALA A 81 -10.66 -13.56 -12.62
CA ALA A 81 -9.84 -13.94 -13.77
C ALA A 81 -10.22 -13.19 -15.07
N GLY A 82 -11.52 -12.94 -15.30
CA GLY A 82 -11.99 -12.17 -16.46
C GLY A 82 -11.53 -10.71 -16.41
N THR A 83 -11.84 -10.02 -15.31
CA THR A 83 -11.42 -8.63 -15.05
C THR A 83 -9.90 -8.48 -15.03
N THR A 84 -9.18 -9.45 -14.46
CA THR A 84 -7.71 -9.46 -14.47
C THR A 84 -7.17 -9.51 -15.89
N ARG A 85 -7.71 -10.39 -16.74
CA ARG A 85 -7.30 -10.48 -18.15
C ARG A 85 -7.61 -9.18 -18.89
N LEU A 86 -8.82 -8.66 -18.72
CA LEU A 86 -9.26 -7.40 -19.32
C LEU A 86 -8.30 -6.26 -18.96
N LEU A 87 -7.89 -6.17 -17.69
CA LEU A 87 -7.01 -5.11 -17.21
C LEU A 87 -5.59 -5.22 -17.80
N LEU A 88 -5.04 -6.43 -17.89
CA LEU A 88 -3.74 -6.67 -18.51
C LEU A 88 -3.75 -6.39 -20.02
N GLU A 89 -4.80 -6.81 -20.72
CA GLU A 89 -4.99 -6.52 -22.15
C GLU A 89 -5.13 -5.01 -22.38
N TRP A 90 -5.94 -4.33 -21.58
CA TRP A 90 -6.11 -2.88 -21.65
C TRP A 90 -4.78 -2.16 -21.41
N LEU A 91 -4.01 -2.56 -20.40
CA LEU A 91 -2.68 -2.00 -20.14
C LEU A 91 -1.78 -2.19 -21.36
N LYS A 92 -1.65 -3.42 -21.88
CA LYS A 92 -0.82 -3.73 -23.05
C LYS A 92 -1.16 -2.82 -24.25
N GLU A 93 -2.44 -2.63 -24.54
CA GLU A 93 -2.92 -1.83 -25.68
C GLU A 93 -2.71 -0.32 -25.48
N HIS A 94 -2.94 0.20 -24.28
CA HIS A 94 -2.98 1.64 -24.02
C HIS A 94 -1.65 2.23 -23.56
N THR A 95 -0.69 1.39 -23.19
CA THR A 95 0.63 1.83 -22.71
C THR A 95 1.74 1.50 -23.70
N GLY A 96 1.50 0.58 -24.63
CA GLY A 96 2.55 0.01 -25.49
C GLY A 96 3.55 -0.86 -24.74
N ASP A 97 3.24 -1.23 -23.49
CA ASP A 97 4.08 -2.10 -22.67
C ASP A 97 3.99 -3.55 -23.16
N SER A 98 5.16 -4.18 -23.30
CA SER A 98 5.28 -5.55 -23.77
C SER A 98 4.97 -6.61 -22.70
N GLY A 99 4.89 -6.22 -21.43
CA GLY A 99 4.65 -7.16 -20.33
C GLY A 99 3.97 -6.54 -19.10
N PRO A 100 2.74 -6.02 -19.21
CA PRO A 100 2.00 -5.60 -18.02
C PRO A 100 1.77 -6.80 -17.10
N CYS A 101 1.84 -6.55 -15.80
CA CYS A 101 1.66 -7.58 -14.78
C CYS A 101 0.67 -7.13 -13.70
N ILE A 102 0.20 -8.11 -12.92
CA ILE A 102 -0.45 -7.84 -11.65
C ILE A 102 0.61 -7.89 -10.57
N GLU A 103 0.81 -6.79 -9.86
CA GLU A 103 1.69 -6.73 -8.71
C GLU A 103 0.92 -6.87 -7.40
N ARG A 104 1.60 -7.44 -6.39
CA ARG A 104 1.09 -7.59 -5.02
C ARG A 104 -0.28 -8.31 -4.99
N ALA A 105 -0.45 -9.28 -5.89
CA ALA A 105 -1.64 -10.12 -5.97
C ALA A 105 -1.83 -10.89 -4.65
N ASP A 106 -3.06 -10.87 -4.11
CA ASP A 106 -3.37 -11.69 -2.95
C ASP A 106 -3.42 -13.19 -3.30
N GLU A 107 -3.21 -14.05 -2.30
CA GLU A 107 -3.24 -15.51 -2.47
C GLU A 107 -4.56 -15.98 -3.12
N ARG A 108 -5.68 -15.34 -2.79
CA ARG A 108 -6.98 -15.65 -3.39
C ARG A 108 -6.96 -15.45 -4.90
N LEU A 109 -6.39 -14.34 -5.39
CA LEU A 109 -6.31 -14.07 -6.82
C LEU A 109 -5.35 -15.05 -7.50
N ALA A 110 -4.19 -15.28 -6.88
CA ALA A 110 -3.20 -16.23 -7.38
C ALA A 110 -3.82 -17.62 -7.56
N LEU A 111 -4.58 -18.11 -6.57
CA LEU A 111 -5.32 -19.38 -6.65
C LEU A 111 -6.43 -19.36 -7.72
N GLU A 112 -7.15 -18.24 -7.86
CA GLU A 112 -8.20 -18.09 -8.87
C GLU A 112 -7.66 -18.18 -10.29
N ILE A 113 -6.44 -17.70 -10.57
CA ILE A 113 -5.87 -17.63 -11.93
C ILE A 113 -4.80 -18.68 -12.23
N SER A 114 -4.22 -19.32 -11.21
CA SER A 114 -3.19 -20.35 -11.38
C SER A 114 -3.69 -21.50 -12.26
N GLY A 115 -2.85 -21.92 -13.22
CA GLY A 115 -3.18 -22.96 -14.20
C GLY A 115 -4.17 -22.55 -15.30
N LYS A 116 -4.71 -21.31 -15.29
CA LYS A 116 -5.52 -20.82 -16.41
C LYS A 116 -4.63 -20.38 -17.58
N PRO A 117 -5.02 -20.65 -18.84
CA PRO A 117 -4.29 -20.17 -20.00
C PRO A 117 -4.11 -18.65 -20.02
N GLY A 118 -2.90 -18.20 -20.35
CA GLY A 118 -2.53 -16.79 -20.47
C GLY A 118 -2.06 -16.13 -19.18
N PHE A 119 -1.99 -16.86 -18.05
CA PHE A 119 -1.41 -16.35 -16.81
C PHE A 119 -0.16 -17.13 -16.41
N LEU A 120 0.87 -16.38 -16.00
CA LEU A 120 2.02 -16.89 -15.26
C LEU A 120 1.93 -16.29 -13.86
N VAL A 121 1.97 -17.13 -12.83
CA VAL A 121 1.88 -16.72 -11.43
C VAL A 121 3.20 -17.07 -10.76
N GLU A 122 3.89 -16.07 -10.23
CA GLU A 122 5.19 -16.22 -9.56
C GLU A 122 5.13 -15.55 -8.19
N GLU A 123 5.70 -16.23 -7.19
CA GLU A 123 5.82 -15.65 -5.85
C GLU A 123 6.96 -14.63 -5.81
N THR A 124 6.68 -13.43 -5.32
CA THR A 124 7.68 -12.39 -5.10
C THR A 124 7.88 -12.18 -3.61
N ARG A 125 8.92 -12.80 -3.04
CA ARG A 125 9.17 -12.77 -1.59
C ARG A 125 9.29 -11.36 -1.00
N GLU A 126 9.81 -10.40 -1.78
CA GLU A 126 9.96 -9.00 -1.36
C GLU A 126 8.61 -8.30 -1.14
N HIS A 127 7.51 -8.85 -1.67
CA HIS A 127 6.16 -8.28 -1.52
C HIS A 127 5.35 -8.93 -0.38
N PHE A 128 5.95 -9.81 0.42
CA PHE A 128 5.20 -10.53 1.45
C PHE A 128 4.96 -9.65 2.69
N ASP A 129 3.69 -9.50 3.05
CA ASP A 129 3.29 -8.84 4.29
C ASP A 129 3.59 -9.67 5.54
N TYR A 130 4.01 -8.99 6.61
CA TYR A 130 4.13 -9.61 7.93
C TYR A 130 2.87 -9.34 8.75
N VAL A 131 2.10 -10.40 9.00
CA VAL A 131 0.88 -10.33 9.82
C VAL A 131 1.15 -10.85 11.23
N TYR A 132 0.76 -10.06 12.23
CA TYR A 132 0.90 -10.40 13.64
C TYR A 132 -0.45 -10.36 14.35
N LEU A 133 -0.63 -11.24 15.34
CA LEU A 133 -1.72 -11.09 16.29
C LEU A 133 -1.47 -9.84 17.14
N THR A 134 -2.43 -8.93 17.20
CA THR A 134 -2.34 -7.71 18.01
C THR A 134 -2.02 -8.03 19.47
N ARG A 135 -2.60 -9.11 20.00
CA ARG A 135 -2.36 -9.54 21.39
C ARG A 135 -0.90 -9.94 21.63
N ASP A 136 -0.25 -10.57 20.66
CA ASP A 136 1.16 -10.95 20.79
C ASP A 136 2.07 -9.72 20.88
N LEU A 137 1.74 -8.65 20.16
CA LEU A 137 2.51 -7.40 20.16
C LEU A 137 2.24 -6.55 21.41
N ILE A 138 1.06 -6.67 22.03
CA ILE A 138 0.71 -6.02 23.30
C ILE A 138 1.37 -6.75 24.47
N ASP A 139 1.19 -8.07 24.56
CA ASP A 139 1.60 -8.84 25.74
C ASP A 139 3.08 -9.20 25.71
N LEU A 140 3.64 -9.39 24.50
CA LEU A 140 4.99 -9.85 24.28
C LEU A 140 5.29 -11.11 25.13
N ALA A 141 4.37 -12.07 25.21
CA ALA A 141 4.45 -13.19 26.15
C ALA A 141 5.41 -14.30 25.71
N GLY A 142 5.97 -15.06 26.67
CA GLY A 142 6.79 -16.24 26.37
C GLY A 142 8.24 -15.98 25.94
N SER A 143 8.95 -17.03 25.55
CA SER A 143 10.39 -16.98 25.23
C SER A 143 10.69 -16.26 23.91
N LYS A 144 9.81 -16.39 22.90
CA LYS A 144 9.93 -15.76 21.58
C LYS A 144 10.13 -14.24 21.66
N TYR A 145 9.40 -13.56 22.55
CA TYR A 145 9.46 -12.10 22.70
C TYR A 145 10.42 -11.62 23.80
N ARG A 146 11.24 -12.51 24.38
CA ARG A 146 12.19 -12.17 25.45
C ARG A 146 13.13 -11.03 25.06
N ALA A 147 13.65 -11.05 23.83
CA ALA A 147 14.52 -9.99 23.33
C ALA A 147 13.80 -8.63 23.25
N LYS A 148 12.55 -8.60 22.81
CA LYS A 148 11.75 -7.36 22.73
C LYS A 148 11.49 -6.77 24.12
N ARG A 149 11.11 -7.60 25.10
CA ARG A 149 10.98 -7.16 26.50
C ARG A 149 12.31 -6.65 27.07
N ASN A 150 13.43 -7.27 26.72
CA ASN A 150 14.75 -6.79 27.14
C ASN A 150 15.08 -5.41 26.57
N HIS A 151 14.75 -5.12 25.31
CA HIS A 151 14.94 -3.80 24.71
C HIS A 151 14.09 -2.73 25.41
N ILE A 152 12.81 -3.02 25.68
CA ILE A 152 11.92 -2.13 26.42
C ILE A 152 12.48 -1.85 27.82
N ASN A 153 12.90 -2.89 28.54
CA ASN A 153 13.51 -2.73 29.86
C ASN A 153 14.83 -1.96 29.82
N GLN A 154 15.63 -2.11 28.77
CA GLN A 154 16.85 -1.34 28.57
C GLN A 154 16.52 0.14 28.33
N PHE A 155 15.52 0.44 27.50
CA PHE A 155 15.04 1.79 27.25
C PHE A 155 14.59 2.47 28.54
N HIS A 156 13.75 1.82 29.36
CA HIS A 156 13.28 2.37 30.64
C HIS A 156 14.40 2.65 31.64
N ARG A 157 15.49 1.88 31.61
CA ARG A 157 16.66 2.13 32.46
C ARG A 157 17.52 3.28 31.95
N ALA A 158 17.63 3.43 30.63
CA ALA A 158 18.49 4.43 29.99
C ALA A 158 17.83 5.81 29.91
N VAL A 159 16.50 5.86 29.78
CA VAL A 159 15.73 7.09 29.60
C VAL A 159 14.92 7.36 30.86
N ALA A 160 15.36 8.33 31.65
CA ALA A 160 14.78 8.63 32.96
C ALA A 160 13.36 9.22 32.91
N SER A 161 13.00 9.89 31.80
CA SER A 161 11.68 10.48 31.59
C SER A 161 11.31 10.42 30.12
N TYR A 162 10.12 9.90 29.81
CA TYR A 162 9.53 9.89 28.48
C TYR A 162 8.00 9.85 28.61
N THR A 163 7.31 10.39 27.61
CA THR A 163 5.85 10.31 27.46
C THR A 163 5.52 9.65 26.13
N TYR A 164 4.41 8.93 26.11
CA TYR A 164 3.76 8.52 24.87
C TYR A 164 2.56 9.44 24.68
N GLU A 165 2.49 10.08 23.51
CA GLU A 165 1.38 10.94 23.13
C GLU A 165 0.79 10.44 21.83
N GLU A 166 -0.53 10.49 21.71
CA GLU A 166 -1.19 10.25 20.42
C GLU A 166 -0.79 11.38 19.44
N LEU A 167 -0.74 11.05 18.16
CA LEU A 167 -0.38 12.04 17.15
C LEU A 167 -1.47 13.11 17.06
N GLU A 168 -1.10 14.36 17.30
CA GLU A 168 -1.96 15.54 17.22
C GLU A 168 -1.34 16.53 16.24
N GLU A 169 -2.11 17.52 15.77
CA GLU A 169 -1.63 18.54 14.85
C GLU A 169 -0.37 19.26 15.36
N ARG A 170 -0.27 19.50 16.68
CA ARG A 170 0.91 20.11 17.31
C ARG A 170 2.21 19.30 17.14
N HIS A 171 2.11 18.00 16.89
CA HIS A 171 3.27 17.10 16.74
C HIS A 171 3.81 17.06 15.30
N VAL A 172 3.05 17.57 14.31
CA VAL A 172 3.36 17.40 12.89
C VAL A 172 4.73 17.98 12.51
N GLU A 173 5.03 19.21 12.97
CA GLU A 173 6.31 19.86 12.66
C GLU A 173 7.51 19.07 13.22
N GLU A 174 7.40 18.54 14.43
CA GLU A 174 8.44 17.75 15.06
C GLU A 174 8.64 16.38 14.37
N CYS A 175 7.55 15.73 13.94
CA CYS A 175 7.61 14.51 13.15
C CYS A 175 8.30 14.72 11.80
N LEU A 176 7.99 15.83 11.12
CA LEU A 176 8.66 16.19 9.87
C LEU A 176 10.16 16.41 10.09
N ALA A 177 10.54 17.15 11.13
CA ALA A 177 11.95 17.38 11.47
C ALA A 177 12.69 16.10 11.87
N LEU A 178 12.01 15.14 12.50
CA LEU A 178 12.58 13.82 12.79
C LEU A 178 12.86 13.05 11.50
N GLN A 179 11.91 13.00 10.59
CA GLN A 179 12.06 12.27 9.34
C GLN A 179 13.08 12.92 8.40
N GLU A 180 13.16 14.25 8.35
CA GLU A 180 14.21 14.96 7.60
C GLU A 180 15.62 14.60 8.11
N ARG A 181 15.83 14.62 9.43
CA ARG A 181 17.10 14.18 10.03
C ARG A 181 17.41 12.72 9.73
N TRP A 182 16.41 11.86 9.78
CA TRP A 182 16.57 10.45 9.42
C TRP A 182 16.99 10.30 7.95
N CYS A 183 16.37 11.06 7.05
CA CYS A 183 16.70 11.00 5.63
C CYS A 183 18.09 11.52 5.31
N LEU A 184 18.58 12.56 6.01
CA LEU A 184 19.96 13.01 5.90
C LEU A 184 20.95 11.93 6.34
N LEU A 185 20.65 11.18 7.41
CA LEU A 185 21.49 10.08 7.89
C LEU A 185 21.50 8.89 6.93
N ARG A 186 20.36 8.61 6.28
CA ARG A 186 20.19 7.48 5.35
C ARG A 186 20.50 7.82 3.90
N ARG A 187 20.74 9.10 3.59
CA ARG A 187 20.93 9.61 2.22
C ARG A 187 19.76 9.28 1.31
N CYS A 188 18.54 9.61 1.74
CA CYS A 188 17.32 9.37 0.94
C CYS A 188 17.41 9.96 -0.47
N GLU A 189 18.14 11.05 -0.69
CA GLU A 189 18.32 11.65 -2.02
C GLU A 189 19.05 10.73 -3.01
N GLU A 190 19.79 9.73 -2.53
CA GLU A 190 20.50 8.75 -3.34
C GLU A 190 19.67 7.47 -3.59
N ASP A 191 18.49 7.35 -2.97
CA ASP A 191 17.63 6.16 -3.01
C ASP A 191 16.16 6.54 -3.28
N LEU A 192 15.68 6.23 -4.49
CA LEU A 192 14.34 6.58 -4.94
C LEU A 192 13.23 5.98 -4.05
N ASN A 193 13.45 4.82 -3.43
CA ASN A 193 12.47 4.20 -2.54
C ASN A 193 12.38 4.96 -1.23
N LEU A 194 13.53 5.33 -0.65
CA LEU A 194 13.57 6.15 0.56
C LEU A 194 13.03 7.56 0.32
N GLN A 195 13.26 8.12 -0.87
CA GLN A 195 12.66 9.39 -1.27
C GLN A 195 11.13 9.26 -1.40
N GLY A 196 10.63 8.19 -2.02
CA GLY A 196 9.21 7.90 -2.09
C GLY A 196 8.56 7.73 -0.72
N GLU A 197 9.22 7.02 0.21
CA GLU A 197 8.78 6.88 1.60
C GLU A 197 8.71 8.23 2.32
N TRP A 198 9.70 9.10 2.08
CA TRP A 198 9.68 10.45 2.64
C TRP A 198 8.49 11.26 2.12
N ASP A 199 8.27 11.28 0.81
CA ASP A 199 7.14 11.98 0.21
C ASP A 199 5.79 11.45 0.72
N ALA A 200 5.66 10.13 0.86
CA ALA A 200 4.48 9.48 1.43
C ALA A 200 4.26 9.87 2.90
N THR A 201 5.32 9.89 3.71
CA THR A 201 5.27 10.29 5.13
C THR A 201 4.91 11.76 5.28
N LYS A 202 5.48 12.62 4.44
CA LYS A 202 5.14 14.05 4.41
C LYS A 202 3.69 14.25 4.02
N GLU A 203 3.20 13.53 3.01
CA GLU A 203 1.82 13.63 2.56
C GLU A 203 0.82 13.25 3.68
N ILE A 204 1.07 12.17 4.44
CA ILE A 204 0.16 11.80 5.54
C ILE A 204 0.19 12.81 6.68
N LEU A 205 1.38 13.30 7.06
CA LEU A 205 1.54 14.27 8.15
C LEU A 205 0.88 15.62 7.82
N MET A 206 1.05 16.12 6.59
CA MET A 206 0.46 17.38 6.13
C MET A 206 -1.07 17.32 5.94
N ASN A 207 -1.65 16.11 5.91
CA ASN A 207 -3.10 15.89 5.85
C ASN A 207 -3.66 15.33 7.18
N HIS A 208 -2.86 15.30 8.24
CA HIS A 208 -3.31 14.98 9.59
C HIS A 208 -4.15 16.15 10.12
N ARG A 209 -5.46 15.94 10.23
CA ARG A 209 -6.45 16.90 10.76
C ARG A 209 -7.41 16.19 11.69
#